data_AF-A0A931Z172-F1
#
_entry.id   AF-A0A931Z172-F1
#
_cell.length_a   1.000
_cell.length_b   1.000
_cell.length_c   1.000
_cell.angle_alpha   90.00
_cell.angle_beta   90.00
_cell.angle_gamma   90.00
#
_symmetry.space_group_name_H-M   'P 1'
#
loop_
_entity.id
_entity.type
_entity.pdbx_description
1 polymer ?
#
loop_
_entity_poly.entity_id
_entity_poly.type
_entity_poly.pdbx_seq_one_letter_code
_entity_poly.pdbx_strand_id
1 'polypeptide(L)'
;MRRPSRRGRILPLLGVALLGAAALGGRAPAAGPPDRLDRFRELAAALQAAAPPDGGTAESYRELYALLDEEIVESLATGGPFASAGFLQDRLDAFGEVWGAAALGVARAGRLVVGAFQWTDAPGANTIRVYGRLGAEPALLATLQREGRPTVYPVAPGPRGAAQFLAAWEGPASGRGTRPLRLELARERRDGVSVVWRSADAYREPLLVRSYAVGAGELRVRYELRYPGWTPGCEVQAEAEDVWRLAPESGVFARAGGRQYHAWHRELHATAARFFAAVAAGDAAAVAALVPDAELRRRLPRTLRAEPACDAVDDEASPRAVSVAARADRAPWDLRWERAGARWRLTAAAPVLQ
;
A
#
# COMPACT_ATOMS: atom_id res chain seq x y z
N MET A 1 55.99 16.40 -78.91
CA MET A 1 55.15 15.27 -79.39
C MET A 1 53.71 15.77 -79.61
N ARG A 2 53.25 15.67 -80.86
CA ARG A 2 51.87 15.71 -81.42
C ARG A 2 50.83 16.73 -80.86
N ARG A 3 50.58 17.79 -81.65
CA ARG A 3 49.22 18.30 -81.98
C ARG A 3 48.59 17.33 -83.01
N PRO A 4 47.25 17.16 -83.13
CA PRO A 4 46.32 18.17 -83.69
C PRO A 4 44.87 18.14 -83.09
N SER A 5 44.08 19.23 -83.14
CA SER A 5 42.96 19.53 -84.08
C SER A 5 41.79 18.53 -84.05
N ARG A 6 40.53 18.81 -84.36
CA ARG A 6 39.69 19.97 -84.74
C ARG A 6 38.29 19.34 -84.92
N ARG A 7 37.22 20.16 -84.88
CA ARG A 7 35.89 19.93 -85.49
C ARG A 7 35.05 18.80 -84.83
N GLY A 8 33.73 18.85 -84.80
CA GLY A 8 32.75 19.78 -85.37
C GLY A 8 31.37 19.33 -84.89
N ARG A 9 30.43 20.28 -84.92
CA ARG A 9 28.99 20.09 -84.69
C ARG A 9 28.41 18.99 -85.58
N ILE A 10 27.38 18.30 -85.12
CA ILE A 10 26.16 17.91 -85.86
C ILE A 10 25.12 17.43 -84.83
N LEU A 11 23.96 18.10 -84.80
CA LEU A 11 22.66 17.59 -84.33
C LEU A 11 22.04 16.82 -85.52
N PRO A 12 21.23 15.75 -85.33
CA PRO A 12 19.78 16.00 -85.26
C PRO A 12 18.90 14.96 -84.49
N LEU A 13 17.75 15.48 -84.03
CA LEU A 13 16.37 14.93 -83.99
C LEU A 13 16.09 13.42 -83.88
N LEU A 14 15.40 13.04 -82.80
CA LEU A 14 14.23 12.13 -82.70
C LEU A 14 13.82 12.15 -81.20
N GLY A 15 12.62 12.50 -80.74
CA GLY A 15 11.31 12.35 -81.34
C GLY A 15 10.52 11.27 -80.60
N VAL A 16 10.20 11.45 -79.30
CA VAL A 16 9.11 10.73 -78.62
C VAL A 16 8.41 11.70 -77.67
N ALA A 17 7.14 11.97 -77.99
CA ALA A 17 6.18 12.62 -77.11
C ALA A 17 5.53 11.56 -76.21
N LEU A 18 5.26 11.89 -74.94
CA LEU A 18 4.00 11.49 -74.29
C LEU A 18 3.76 12.26 -72.98
N LEU A 19 2.69 13.04 -73.04
CA LEU A 19 1.84 13.60 -71.99
C LEU A 19 1.77 12.84 -70.67
N GLY A 20 1.62 13.57 -69.56
CA GLY A 20 0.81 13.08 -68.43
C GLY A 20 1.09 13.69 -67.05
N ALA A 21 0.19 14.59 -66.63
CA ALA A 21 -0.14 14.93 -65.24
C ALA A 21 0.92 15.64 -64.35
N ALA A 22 0.85 16.97 -64.38
CA ALA A 22 1.19 17.79 -63.22
C ALA A 22 0.20 17.49 -62.08
N ALA A 23 0.56 16.55 -61.20
CA ALA A 23 -0.08 16.44 -59.90
C ALA A 23 0.53 17.52 -59.00
N LEU A 24 -0.28 18.54 -58.71
CA LEU A 24 -0.10 19.42 -57.55
C LEU A 24 0.10 18.54 -56.32
N GLY A 25 1.35 18.38 -55.90
CA GLY A 25 1.71 17.80 -54.62
C GLY A 25 1.23 18.75 -53.53
N GLY A 26 -0.06 18.66 -53.20
CA GLY A 26 -0.60 19.15 -51.95
C GLY A 26 0.20 18.49 -50.84
N ARG A 27 1.12 19.26 -50.26
CA ARG A 27 1.82 18.89 -49.03
C ARG A 27 0.72 18.77 -47.99
N ALA A 28 0.28 17.54 -47.72
CA ALA A 28 -0.58 17.28 -46.57
C ALA A 28 0.10 17.94 -45.36
N PRO A 29 -0.65 18.64 -44.49
CA PRO A 29 -0.06 19.11 -43.25
C PRO A 29 0.56 17.88 -42.59
N ALA A 30 1.84 17.97 -42.22
CA ALA A 30 2.46 16.96 -41.40
C ALA A 30 1.52 16.73 -40.23
N ALA A 31 0.99 15.50 -40.10
CA ALA A 31 0.23 15.13 -38.93
C ALA A 31 1.07 15.58 -37.73
N GLY A 32 0.45 16.36 -36.84
CA GLY A 32 1.13 16.78 -35.61
C GLY A 32 1.67 15.56 -34.86
N PRO A 33 2.50 15.76 -33.83
CA PRO A 33 2.86 14.66 -32.95
C PRO A 33 1.60 13.87 -32.57
N PRO A 34 1.61 12.53 -32.68
CA PRO A 34 0.42 11.73 -32.39
C PRO A 34 -0.13 12.09 -31.02
N ASP A 35 -1.46 12.18 -30.88
CA ASP A 35 -2.11 12.48 -29.60
C ASP A 35 -1.61 11.49 -28.54
N ARG A 36 -1.14 11.98 -27.38
CA ARG A 36 -0.58 11.12 -26.32
C ARG A 36 -1.61 10.09 -25.85
N LEU A 37 -2.88 10.47 -25.85
CA LEU A 37 -3.96 9.56 -25.48
C LEU A 37 -4.14 8.45 -26.52
N ASP A 38 -3.95 8.74 -27.81
CA ASP A 38 -3.97 7.72 -28.87
C ASP A 38 -2.77 6.77 -28.77
N ARG A 39 -1.56 7.30 -28.57
CA ARG A 39 -0.38 6.46 -28.32
C ARG A 39 -0.55 5.60 -27.07
N PHE A 40 -1.15 6.15 -26.02
CA PHE A 40 -1.47 5.42 -24.80
C PHE A 40 -2.48 4.30 -25.07
N ARG A 41 -3.54 4.55 -25.86
CA ARG A 41 -4.52 3.53 -26.29
C ARG A 41 -3.85 2.38 -27.04
N GLU A 42 -2.95 2.69 -27.97
CA GLU A 42 -2.22 1.67 -28.74
C GLU A 42 -1.36 0.78 -27.83
N LEU A 43 -0.59 1.39 -26.92
CA LEU A 43 0.25 0.67 -25.95
C LEU A 43 -0.59 -0.16 -24.96
N ALA A 44 -1.70 0.40 -24.47
CA ALA A 44 -2.61 -0.28 -23.56
C ALA A 44 -3.25 -1.51 -24.22
N ALA A 45 -3.72 -1.38 -25.45
CA ALA A 45 -4.27 -2.49 -26.21
C ALA A 45 -3.22 -3.58 -26.47
N ALA A 46 -1.99 -3.21 -26.84
CA ALA A 46 -0.90 -4.16 -27.04
C ALA A 46 -0.56 -4.95 -25.77
N LEU A 47 -0.56 -4.29 -24.61
CA LEU A 47 -0.30 -4.92 -23.32
C LEU A 47 -1.42 -5.86 -22.87
N GLN A 48 -2.68 -5.48 -23.06
CA GLN A 48 -3.82 -6.31 -22.70
C GLN A 48 -3.96 -7.55 -23.61
N ALA A 49 -3.52 -7.45 -24.87
CA ALA A 49 -3.54 -8.56 -25.83
C ALA A 49 -2.40 -9.58 -25.61
N ALA A 50 -1.32 -9.21 -24.92
CA ALA A 50 -0.20 -10.10 -24.65
C ALA A 50 -0.45 -10.99 -23.41
N ALA A 51 -0.53 -12.32 -23.59
CA ALA A 51 -0.49 -13.27 -22.47
C ALA A 51 0.89 -13.16 -21.78
N PRO A 52 0.99 -12.94 -20.45
CA PRO A 52 2.21 -12.41 -19.86
C PRO A 52 3.37 -13.42 -19.95
N PRO A 53 4.45 -13.13 -20.70
CA PRO A 53 5.74 -13.77 -20.49
C PRO A 53 6.55 -12.88 -19.54
N ASP A 54 7.30 -13.49 -18.62
CA ASP A 54 8.14 -12.75 -17.68
C ASP A 54 9.15 -11.85 -18.42
N GLY A 55 9.09 -10.54 -18.14
CA GLY A 55 10.10 -9.55 -18.54
C GLY A 55 9.66 -8.47 -19.55
N GLY A 56 8.72 -8.75 -20.46
CA GLY A 56 8.25 -7.77 -21.47
C GLY A 56 7.30 -6.70 -20.93
N THR A 57 6.67 -6.95 -19.78
CA THR A 57 5.65 -6.08 -19.18
C THR A 57 6.24 -4.83 -18.51
N ALA A 58 7.42 -4.92 -17.90
CA ALA A 58 7.99 -3.82 -17.12
C ALA A 58 8.43 -2.61 -17.99
N GLU A 59 8.90 -2.86 -19.20
CA GLU A 59 9.28 -1.81 -20.15
C GLU A 59 8.06 -1.08 -20.70
N SER A 60 7.00 -1.81 -21.07
CA SER A 60 5.77 -1.19 -21.54
C SER A 60 5.05 -0.39 -20.45
N TYR A 61 5.05 -0.84 -19.19
CA TYR A 61 4.57 -0.01 -18.07
C TYR A 61 5.40 1.26 -17.88
N ARG A 62 6.72 1.20 -18.13
CA ARG A 62 7.59 2.39 -18.07
C ARG A 62 7.19 3.42 -19.14
N GLU A 63 6.86 2.96 -20.34
CA GLU A 63 6.42 3.83 -21.44
C GLU A 63 5.04 4.46 -21.14
N LEU A 64 4.08 3.69 -20.62
CA LEU A 64 2.81 4.24 -20.16
C LEU A 64 2.99 5.34 -19.10
N TYR A 65 3.89 5.11 -18.14
CA TYR A 65 4.21 6.11 -17.12
C TYR A 65 4.88 7.35 -17.71
N ALA A 66 5.76 7.19 -18.69
CA ALA A 66 6.39 8.33 -19.36
C ALA A 66 5.36 9.22 -20.07
N LEU A 67 4.35 8.62 -20.73
CA LEU A 67 3.27 9.38 -21.36
C LEU A 67 2.44 10.18 -20.33
N LEU A 68 2.13 9.58 -19.18
CA LEU A 68 1.46 10.30 -18.09
C LEU A 68 2.33 11.44 -17.53
N ASP A 69 3.62 11.19 -17.35
CA ASP A 69 4.55 12.20 -16.83
C ASP A 69 4.66 13.38 -17.78
N GLU A 70 4.81 13.13 -19.08
CA GLU A 70 4.88 14.15 -20.12
C GLU A 70 3.61 15.01 -20.16
N GLU A 71 2.43 14.37 -20.09
CA GLU A 71 1.16 15.08 -20.04
C GLU A 71 1.06 16.03 -18.84
N ILE A 72 1.44 15.55 -17.64
CA ILE A 72 1.38 16.35 -16.43
C ILE A 72 2.41 17.48 -16.48
N VAL A 73 3.65 17.19 -16.89
CA VAL A 73 4.72 18.20 -16.97
C VAL A 73 4.39 19.28 -17.99
N GLU A 74 3.87 18.93 -19.16
CA GLU A 74 3.45 19.93 -20.17
C GLU A 74 2.26 20.78 -19.69
N SER A 75 1.27 20.15 -19.06
CA SER A 75 0.13 20.86 -18.46
C SER A 75 0.60 21.85 -17.38
N LEU A 76 1.59 21.46 -16.57
CA LEU A 76 2.21 22.33 -15.58
C LEU A 76 3.04 23.46 -16.19
N ALA A 77 3.72 23.21 -17.32
CA ALA A 77 4.48 24.22 -18.06
C ALA A 77 3.56 25.28 -18.67
N THR A 78 2.40 24.86 -19.17
CA THR A 78 1.36 25.75 -19.69
C THR A 78 0.79 26.65 -18.58
N GLY A 79 0.65 26.12 -17.36
CA GLY A 79 0.22 26.89 -16.21
C GLY A 79 -1.27 27.23 -16.20
N GLY A 80 -1.67 28.13 -15.30
CA GLY A 80 -3.06 28.61 -15.19
C GLY A 80 -4.07 27.48 -14.94
N PRO A 81 -5.22 27.44 -15.66
CA PRO A 81 -6.24 26.42 -15.46
C PRO A 81 -5.75 25.00 -15.82
N PHE A 82 -4.81 24.87 -16.77
CA PHE A 82 -4.23 23.59 -17.19
C PHE A 82 -3.33 22.96 -16.12
N ALA A 83 -2.78 23.77 -15.22
CA ALA A 83 -2.08 23.27 -14.05
C ALA A 83 -3.02 22.91 -12.89
N SER A 84 -4.32 23.21 -12.95
CA SER A 84 -5.22 22.97 -11.81
C SER A 84 -5.36 21.48 -11.49
N ALA A 85 -5.62 21.15 -10.22
CA ALA A 85 -5.82 19.75 -9.82
C ALA A 85 -7.02 19.10 -10.54
N GLY A 86 -8.10 19.87 -10.76
CA GLY A 86 -9.28 19.40 -11.50
C GLY A 86 -8.94 19.05 -12.94
N PHE A 87 -8.29 19.97 -13.68
CA PHE A 87 -7.90 19.70 -15.06
C PHE A 87 -6.97 18.48 -15.17
N LEU A 88 -5.95 18.39 -14.30
CA LEU A 88 -5.05 17.24 -14.30
C LEU A 88 -5.79 15.93 -13.98
N GLN A 89 -6.77 15.96 -13.08
CA GLN A 89 -7.60 14.79 -12.78
C GLN A 89 -8.46 14.41 -14.00
N ASP A 90 -9.12 15.37 -14.67
CA ASP A 90 -9.92 15.10 -15.87
C ASP A 90 -9.09 14.44 -16.98
N ARG A 91 -7.84 14.89 -17.14
CA ARG A 91 -6.89 14.27 -18.08
C ARG A 91 -6.53 12.85 -17.66
N LEU A 92 -6.18 12.63 -16.39
CA LEU A 92 -5.87 11.30 -15.86
C LEU A 92 -7.06 10.34 -15.95
N ASP A 93 -8.27 10.82 -15.74
CA ASP A 93 -9.49 10.01 -15.87
C ASP A 93 -9.65 9.50 -17.32
N ALA A 94 -9.38 10.34 -18.32
CA ALA A 94 -9.38 9.92 -19.73
C ALA A 94 -8.33 8.82 -20.04
N PHE A 95 -7.14 8.86 -19.42
CA PHE A 95 -6.16 7.77 -19.50
C PHE A 95 -6.63 6.52 -18.75
N GLY A 96 -7.27 6.69 -17.60
CA GLY A 96 -7.80 5.60 -16.79
C GLY A 96 -8.92 4.83 -17.48
N GLU A 97 -9.84 5.53 -18.15
CA GLU A 97 -10.94 4.96 -18.93
C GLU A 97 -10.45 4.02 -20.04
N VAL A 98 -9.35 4.38 -20.72
CA VAL A 98 -8.73 3.55 -21.76
C VAL A 98 -8.25 2.21 -21.22
N TRP A 99 -7.77 2.17 -19.98
CA TRP A 99 -7.28 0.94 -19.35
C TRP A 99 -8.40 0.13 -18.67
N GLY A 100 -9.51 0.77 -18.30
CA GLY A 100 -10.71 0.14 -17.73
C GLY A 100 -10.61 -0.28 -16.25
N ALA A 101 -9.40 -0.55 -15.72
CA ALA A 101 -9.17 -0.95 -14.33
C ALA A 101 -8.06 -0.14 -13.61
N ALA A 102 -7.62 0.97 -14.20
CA ALA A 102 -6.60 1.83 -13.59
C ALA A 102 -7.24 2.77 -12.56
N ALA A 103 -6.55 2.99 -11.44
CA ALA A 103 -6.87 4.04 -10.49
C ALA A 103 -5.76 5.09 -10.56
N LEU A 104 -6.06 6.22 -11.20
CA LEU A 104 -5.16 7.35 -11.34
C LEU A 104 -5.74 8.53 -10.58
N GLY A 105 -4.99 9.06 -9.62
CA GLY A 105 -5.42 10.21 -8.84
C GLY A 105 -4.33 11.27 -8.76
N VAL A 106 -4.72 12.53 -8.63
CA VAL A 106 -3.79 13.64 -8.38
C VAL A 106 -4.20 14.47 -7.16
N ALA A 107 -3.22 14.83 -6.35
CA ALA A 107 -3.39 15.69 -5.18
C ALA A 107 -2.40 16.85 -5.18
N ARG A 108 -2.82 17.97 -4.58
CA ARG A 108 -1.95 19.12 -4.31
C ARG A 108 -1.41 19.06 -2.89
N ALA A 109 -0.10 19.13 -2.76
CA ALA A 109 0.60 19.20 -1.48
C ALA A 109 1.49 20.43 -1.46
N GLY A 110 0.94 21.57 -1.02
CA GLY A 110 1.61 22.87 -1.15
C GLY A 110 1.93 23.18 -2.62
N ARG A 111 3.21 23.36 -2.94
CA ARG A 111 3.67 23.60 -4.32
C ARG A 111 3.86 22.34 -5.17
N LEU A 112 3.74 21.15 -4.58
CA LEU A 112 3.88 19.89 -5.29
C LEU A 112 2.54 19.45 -5.90
N VAL A 113 2.66 18.74 -7.01
CA VAL A 113 1.60 17.88 -7.57
C VAL A 113 2.01 16.44 -7.30
N VAL A 114 1.11 15.63 -6.78
CA VAL A 114 1.40 14.25 -6.43
C VAL A 114 0.39 13.35 -7.11
N GLY A 115 0.87 12.54 -8.07
CA GLY A 115 0.09 11.48 -8.71
C GLY A 115 0.15 10.19 -7.89
N ALA A 116 -0.98 9.54 -7.65
CA ALA A 116 -1.10 8.20 -7.08
C ALA A 116 -1.66 7.28 -8.16
N PHE A 117 -0.81 6.41 -8.72
CA PHE A 117 -1.11 5.64 -9.93
C PHE A 117 -1.08 4.14 -9.63
N GLN A 118 -2.15 3.47 -10.04
CA GLN A 118 -2.33 2.03 -9.99
C GLN A 118 -2.89 1.57 -11.33
N TRP A 119 -2.23 0.58 -11.96
CA TRP A 119 -2.65 0.06 -13.27
C TRP A 119 -3.49 -1.22 -13.16
N THR A 120 -3.29 -2.09 -12.18
CA THR A 120 -4.10 -3.30 -11.89
C THR A 120 -3.72 -3.84 -10.49
N ASP A 121 -4.24 -5.00 -10.08
CA ASP A 121 -3.75 -5.76 -8.90
C ASP A 121 -2.34 -6.38 -9.10
N ALA A 122 -1.60 -5.98 -10.14
CA ALA A 122 -0.23 -6.42 -10.37
C ALA A 122 0.70 -6.00 -9.22
N PRO A 123 1.28 -6.95 -8.46
CA PRO A 123 2.20 -6.63 -7.37
C PRO A 123 3.37 -5.79 -7.88
N GLY A 124 3.66 -4.68 -7.18
CA GLY A 124 4.80 -3.82 -7.49
C GLY A 124 4.60 -2.83 -8.64
N ALA A 125 3.46 -2.80 -9.32
CA ALA A 125 3.22 -1.83 -10.41
C ALA A 125 2.81 -0.43 -9.91
N ASN A 126 2.48 -0.27 -8.63
CA ASN A 126 1.88 0.94 -8.09
C ASN A 126 2.91 2.01 -7.74
N THR A 127 2.64 3.25 -8.14
CA THR A 127 3.58 4.35 -7.95
C THR A 127 2.92 5.61 -7.39
N ILE A 128 3.69 6.37 -6.62
CA ILE A 128 3.42 7.76 -6.33
C ILE A 128 4.48 8.58 -7.08
N ARG A 129 4.03 9.48 -7.94
CA ARG A 129 4.89 10.33 -8.78
C ARG A 129 4.75 11.77 -8.32
N VAL A 130 5.87 12.43 -8.07
CA VAL A 130 5.87 13.77 -7.46
C VAL A 130 6.44 14.77 -8.44
N TYR A 131 5.63 15.75 -8.82
CA TYR A 131 5.98 16.81 -9.74
C TYR A 131 6.12 18.14 -9.00
N GLY A 132 7.05 18.95 -9.46
CA GLY A 132 7.34 20.27 -8.92
C GLY A 132 8.26 21.02 -9.87
N ARG A 133 9.04 21.97 -9.37
CA ARG A 133 10.00 22.72 -10.20
C ARG A 133 11.41 22.20 -9.99
N LEU A 134 12.12 21.94 -11.08
CA LEU A 134 13.56 21.73 -11.11
C LEU A 134 14.20 22.96 -11.77
N GLY A 135 14.73 23.87 -10.96
CA GLY A 135 15.08 25.21 -11.43
C GLY A 135 13.81 26.01 -11.80
N ALA A 136 13.74 26.50 -13.03
CA ALA A 136 12.58 27.23 -13.54
C ALA A 136 11.51 26.33 -14.16
N GLU A 137 11.85 25.09 -14.54
CA GLU A 137 10.98 24.22 -15.33
C GLU A 137 10.19 23.24 -14.44
N PRO A 138 8.94 22.90 -14.79
CA PRO A 138 8.24 21.79 -14.17
C PRO A 138 8.94 20.47 -14.53
N ALA A 139 9.02 19.55 -13.57
CA ALA A 139 9.64 18.25 -13.76
C ALA A 139 9.07 17.23 -12.78
N LEU A 140 9.25 15.95 -13.12
CA LEU A 140 9.12 14.85 -12.17
C LEU A 140 10.32 14.88 -11.21
N LEU A 141 10.06 15.14 -9.93
CA LEU A 141 11.07 15.25 -8.87
C LEU A 141 11.39 13.92 -8.19
N ALA A 142 10.40 13.01 -8.11
CA ALA A 142 10.58 11.70 -7.50
C ALA A 142 9.51 10.69 -7.94
N THR A 143 9.90 9.42 -7.96
CA THR A 143 8.98 8.28 -8.07
C THR A 143 9.16 7.40 -6.84
N LEU A 144 8.08 7.20 -6.09
CA LEU A 144 8.00 6.26 -4.98
C LEU A 144 7.23 5.03 -5.47
N GLN A 145 7.78 3.85 -5.24
CA GLN A 145 7.16 2.59 -5.64
C GLN A 145 7.12 1.65 -4.45
N ARG A 146 5.94 1.13 -4.12
CA ARG A 146 5.74 0.15 -3.05
C ARG A 146 4.64 -0.83 -3.46
N GLU A 147 4.57 -1.93 -2.74
CA GLU A 147 3.40 -2.80 -2.76
C GLU A 147 2.19 -2.12 -2.10
N GLY A 148 1.00 -2.44 -2.59
CA GLY A 148 -0.27 -1.90 -2.11
C GLY A 148 -0.78 -0.72 -2.94
N ARG A 149 -2.09 -0.47 -2.85
CA ARG A 149 -2.78 0.63 -3.49
C ARG A 149 -2.33 1.96 -2.87
N PRO A 150 -1.82 2.93 -3.66
CA PRO A 150 -1.37 4.21 -3.14
C PRO A 150 -2.56 5.12 -2.88
N THR A 151 -2.47 5.91 -1.82
CA THR A 151 -3.37 7.05 -1.54
C THR A 151 -2.53 8.18 -0.95
N VAL A 152 -2.80 9.40 -1.38
CA VAL A 152 -2.03 10.58 -0.98
C VAL A 152 -2.91 11.50 -0.16
N TYR A 153 -2.40 11.89 1.02
CA TYR A 153 -3.03 12.86 1.90
C TYR A 153 -2.14 14.09 2.01
N PRO A 154 -2.62 15.27 1.54
CA PRO A 154 -1.96 16.53 1.83
C PRO A 154 -1.90 16.75 3.35
N VAL A 155 -0.74 17.18 3.85
CA VAL A 155 -0.56 17.51 5.27
C VAL A 155 0.08 18.89 5.40
N ALA A 156 0.07 19.45 6.62
CA ALA A 156 0.66 20.76 6.86
C ALA A 156 2.15 20.77 6.43
N PRO A 157 2.65 21.90 5.90
CA PRO A 157 4.04 22.03 5.49
C PRO A 157 5.01 21.68 6.62
N GLY A 158 6.17 21.13 6.26
CA GLY A 158 7.25 20.84 7.19
C GLY A 158 8.04 22.09 7.57
N PRO A 159 9.17 21.91 8.28
CA PRO A 159 10.06 23.00 8.66
C PRO A 159 10.48 23.83 7.44
N ARG A 160 10.54 25.15 7.62
CA ARG A 160 10.83 26.13 6.55
C ARG A 160 9.82 26.12 5.40
N GLY A 161 8.58 25.67 5.64
CA GLY A 161 7.53 25.65 4.62
C GLY A 161 7.77 24.65 3.49
N ALA A 162 8.58 23.60 3.75
CA ALA A 162 8.78 22.53 2.79
C ALA A 162 7.45 21.78 2.54
N ALA A 163 7.06 21.61 1.28
CA ALA A 163 5.88 20.83 0.97
C ALA A 163 6.07 19.38 1.43
N GLN A 164 5.01 18.78 1.96
CA GLN A 164 5.01 17.38 2.38
C GLN A 164 3.61 16.78 2.28
N PHE A 165 3.57 15.45 2.20
CA PHE A 165 2.35 14.67 2.09
C PHE A 165 2.55 13.30 2.74
N LEU A 166 1.47 12.72 3.24
CA LEU A 166 1.44 11.35 3.74
C LEU A 166 0.98 10.43 2.62
N ALA A 167 1.80 9.43 2.30
CA ALA A 167 1.46 8.33 1.41
C ALA A 167 0.98 7.14 2.24
N ALA A 168 -0.20 6.62 1.92
CA ALA A 168 -0.69 5.32 2.39
C ALA A 168 -0.59 4.30 1.26
N TRP A 169 -0.11 3.11 1.60
CA TRP A 169 -0.01 1.97 0.70
C TRP A 169 -0.80 0.81 1.31
N GLU A 170 -1.98 0.57 0.78
CA GLU A 170 -2.91 -0.44 1.29
C GLU A 170 -2.73 -1.77 0.54
N GLY A 171 -2.35 -2.81 1.26
CA GLY A 171 -2.29 -4.17 0.73
C GLY A 171 -3.68 -4.78 0.51
N PRO A 172 -3.73 -6.00 -0.06
CA PRO A 172 -4.98 -6.71 -0.26
C PRO A 172 -5.67 -7.02 1.07
N ALA A 173 -7.00 -7.10 1.05
CA ALA A 173 -7.77 -7.51 2.21
C ALA A 173 -7.43 -8.95 2.60
N SER A 174 -7.29 -9.21 3.91
CA SER A 174 -6.96 -10.52 4.46
C SER A 174 -8.13 -11.52 4.47
N GLY A 175 -9.32 -11.08 4.05
CA GLY A 175 -10.59 -11.80 4.21
C GLY A 175 -11.15 -11.78 5.64
N ARG A 176 -10.49 -11.11 6.60
CA ARG A 176 -10.86 -11.10 8.03
C ARG A 176 -11.05 -9.69 8.59
N GLY A 177 -11.39 -8.74 7.70
CA GLY A 177 -11.57 -7.34 8.06
C GLY A 177 -10.25 -6.60 8.36
N THR A 178 -9.10 -7.13 7.96
CA THR A 178 -7.80 -6.46 8.05
C THR A 178 -7.09 -6.36 6.71
N ARG A 179 -6.13 -5.44 6.62
CA ARG A 179 -5.25 -5.31 5.45
C ARG A 179 -3.85 -4.84 5.87
N PRO A 180 -2.79 -5.23 5.15
CA PRO A 180 -1.48 -4.60 5.32
C PRO A 180 -1.56 -3.10 5.03
N LEU A 181 -0.89 -2.29 5.84
CA LEU A 181 -0.78 -0.86 5.62
C LEU A 181 0.67 -0.40 5.82
N ARG A 182 1.18 0.36 4.86
CA ARG A 182 2.41 1.13 5.02
C ARG A 182 2.10 2.60 4.88
N LEU A 183 2.62 3.41 5.82
CA LEU A 183 2.50 4.86 5.81
C LEU A 183 3.89 5.47 5.69
N GLU A 184 4.05 6.43 4.77
CA GLU A 184 5.31 7.14 4.55
C GLU A 184 5.04 8.65 4.43
N LEU A 185 5.71 9.46 5.25
CA LEU A 185 5.68 10.91 5.09
C LEU A 185 6.80 11.32 4.14
N ALA A 186 6.45 11.86 2.99
CA ALA A 186 7.39 12.39 2.01
C ALA A 186 7.46 13.91 2.13
N ARG A 187 8.67 14.46 2.02
CA ARG A 187 8.94 15.89 2.13
C ARG A 187 9.87 16.35 1.03
N GLU A 188 9.56 17.52 0.49
CA GLU A 188 10.42 18.24 -0.42
C GLU A 188 11.77 18.60 0.21
N ARG A 189 12.82 18.41 -0.58
CA ARG A 189 14.21 18.78 -0.32
C ARG A 189 14.70 19.70 -1.43
N ARG A 190 15.92 20.21 -1.29
CA ARG A 190 16.50 21.16 -2.26
C ARG A 190 16.48 20.60 -3.69
N ASP A 191 16.80 19.31 -3.85
CA ASP A 191 17.01 18.68 -5.15
C ASP A 191 15.98 17.57 -5.46
N GLY A 192 14.83 17.55 -4.77
CA GLY A 192 13.79 16.55 -5.01
C GLY A 192 12.89 16.28 -3.81
N VAL A 193 12.51 15.02 -3.60
CA VAL A 193 11.61 14.61 -2.51
C VAL A 193 12.18 13.37 -1.82
N SER A 194 12.14 13.37 -0.49
CA SER A 194 12.64 12.27 0.35
C SER A 194 11.59 11.82 1.36
N VAL A 195 11.54 10.52 1.66
CA VAL A 195 10.74 9.99 2.79
C VAL A 195 11.45 10.33 4.11
N VAL A 196 10.73 10.98 5.02
CA VAL A 196 11.27 11.50 6.30
C VAL A 196 10.70 10.80 7.53
N TRP A 197 9.65 10.00 7.36
CA TRP A 197 9.07 9.17 8.41
C TRP A 197 8.37 7.96 7.78
N ARG A 198 8.43 6.79 8.43
CA ARG A 198 7.78 5.56 7.99
C ARG A 198 7.11 4.87 9.17
N SER A 199 5.92 4.30 8.95
CA SER A 199 5.29 3.44 9.96
C SER A 199 6.12 2.19 10.25
N ALA A 200 6.88 1.68 9.27
CA ALA A 200 7.74 0.52 9.45
C ALA A 200 8.84 0.72 10.52
N ASP A 201 9.23 1.96 10.80
CA ASP A 201 10.21 2.27 11.85
C ASP A 201 9.56 2.28 13.25
N ALA A 202 8.23 2.40 13.30
CA ALA A 202 7.43 2.46 14.54
C ALA A 202 6.87 1.09 14.98
N TYR A 203 6.62 0.17 14.05
CA TYR A 203 6.05 -1.14 14.32
C TYR A 203 7.06 -2.25 14.04
N ARG A 204 7.17 -3.22 14.95
CA ARG A 204 8.12 -4.35 14.81
C ARG A 204 7.72 -5.36 13.74
N GLU A 205 6.42 -5.48 13.48
CA GLU A 205 5.84 -6.41 12.52
C GLU A 205 5.11 -5.62 11.42
N PRO A 206 4.88 -6.22 10.23
CA PRO A 206 4.02 -5.62 9.22
C PRO A 206 2.67 -5.24 9.81
N LEU A 207 2.29 -3.97 9.63
CA LEU A 207 1.10 -3.41 10.24
C LEU A 207 -0.16 -3.94 9.52
N LEU A 208 -0.93 -4.78 10.20
CA LEU A 208 -2.25 -5.25 9.74
C LEU A 208 -3.34 -4.40 10.40
N VAL A 209 -3.89 -3.46 9.63
CA VAL A 209 -4.89 -2.53 10.13
C VAL A 209 -6.31 -3.05 9.91
N ARG A 210 -7.18 -2.80 10.89
CA ARG A 210 -8.64 -2.83 10.70
C ARG A 210 -9.14 -1.55 10.07
N SER A 211 -8.62 -0.42 10.55
CA SER A 211 -8.97 0.89 10.03
C SER A 211 -7.84 1.87 10.29
N TYR A 212 -7.79 2.92 9.47
CA TYR A 212 -6.98 4.09 9.75
C TYR A 212 -7.75 5.33 9.28
N ALA A 213 -7.44 6.47 9.88
CA ALA A 213 -8.01 7.75 9.52
C ALA A 213 -6.92 8.81 9.50
N VAL A 214 -6.93 9.64 8.46
CA VAL A 214 -6.01 10.76 8.29
C VAL A 214 -6.83 12.05 8.35
N GLY A 215 -6.53 12.89 9.34
CA GLY A 215 -7.12 14.21 9.51
C GLY A 215 -6.07 15.32 9.43
N ALA A 216 -6.45 16.53 9.82
CA ALA A 216 -5.56 17.68 9.84
C ALA A 216 -4.45 17.51 10.90
N GLY A 217 -3.29 16.99 10.47
CA GLY A 217 -2.12 16.79 11.33
C GLY A 217 -2.27 15.64 12.32
N GLU A 218 -3.31 14.81 12.22
CA GLU A 218 -3.53 13.64 13.06
C GLU A 218 -3.72 12.39 12.19
N LEU A 219 -3.12 11.29 12.63
CA LEU A 219 -3.26 9.97 12.03
C LEU A 219 -3.68 9.00 13.13
N ARG A 220 -4.79 8.30 12.92
CA ARG A 220 -5.26 7.21 13.79
C ARG A 220 -5.12 5.89 13.08
N VAL A 221 -4.57 4.89 13.76
CA VAL A 221 -4.30 3.56 13.19
C VAL A 221 -4.79 2.51 14.17
N ARG A 222 -5.84 1.76 13.82
CA ARG A 222 -6.35 0.62 14.59
C ARG A 222 -5.91 -0.68 13.94
N TYR A 223 -5.20 -1.52 14.68
CA TYR A 223 -4.49 -2.69 14.16
C TYR A 223 -4.57 -3.91 15.07
N GLU A 224 -4.43 -5.08 14.48
CA GLU A 224 -4.37 -6.36 15.19
C GLU A 224 -3.02 -6.53 15.90
N LEU A 225 -3.07 -7.06 17.13
CA LEU A 225 -1.86 -7.43 17.87
C LEU A 225 -1.55 -8.91 17.67
N ARG A 226 -0.27 -9.25 17.50
CA ARG A 226 0.21 -10.64 17.57
C ARG A 226 0.74 -10.92 18.97
N TYR A 227 0.22 -11.96 19.62
CA TYR A 227 0.55 -12.39 20.97
C TYR A 227 0.23 -13.89 21.14
N PRO A 228 0.76 -14.58 22.18
CA PRO A 228 0.41 -15.98 22.44
C PRO A 228 -1.10 -16.16 22.52
N GLY A 229 -1.65 -17.18 21.86
CA GLY A 229 -3.10 -17.46 21.86
C GLY A 229 -3.95 -16.58 20.94
N TRP A 230 -3.34 -15.68 20.18
CA TRP A 230 -4.00 -15.03 19.05
C TRP A 230 -4.33 -16.08 17.96
N THR A 231 -5.58 -16.07 17.46
CA THR A 231 -6.07 -17.03 16.47
C THR A 231 -6.69 -16.29 15.28
N PRO A 232 -6.13 -16.38 14.06
CA PRO A 232 -6.61 -15.58 12.93
C PRO A 232 -8.09 -15.82 12.59
N GLY A 233 -8.91 -14.76 12.58
CA GLY A 233 -10.32 -14.81 12.18
C GLY A 233 -11.31 -14.99 13.33
N CYS A 234 -10.85 -15.09 14.57
CA CYS A 234 -11.72 -15.02 15.73
C CYS A 234 -12.11 -13.57 16.05
N GLU A 235 -13.36 -13.38 16.43
CA GLU A 235 -13.86 -12.11 16.97
C GLU A 235 -13.27 -11.84 18.37
N VAL A 236 -13.41 -10.60 18.86
CA VAL A 236 -13.08 -10.21 20.26
C VAL A 236 -11.61 -10.43 20.65
N GLN A 237 -10.69 -10.30 19.69
CA GLN A 237 -9.25 -10.36 19.96
C GLN A 237 -8.67 -9.01 20.38
N ALA A 238 -7.51 -9.03 21.03
CA ALA A 238 -6.86 -7.81 21.47
C ALA A 238 -6.35 -7.00 20.28
N GLU A 239 -6.70 -5.72 20.27
CA GLU A 239 -6.30 -4.76 19.26
C GLU A 239 -5.70 -3.52 19.91
N ALA A 240 -4.97 -2.74 19.12
CA ALA A 240 -4.47 -1.45 19.54
C ALA A 240 -4.89 -0.38 18.53
N GLU A 241 -5.13 0.82 19.04
CA GLU A 241 -5.29 2.03 18.25
C GLU A 241 -4.24 3.04 18.69
N ASP A 242 -3.42 3.47 17.74
CA ASP A 242 -2.41 4.49 17.96
C ASP A 242 -2.82 5.81 17.33
N VAL A 243 -2.62 6.89 18.09
CA VAL A 243 -2.83 8.26 17.63
C VAL A 243 -1.49 8.93 17.44
N TRP A 244 -1.25 9.39 16.23
CA TRP A 244 -0.04 10.07 15.79
C TRP A 244 -0.37 11.52 15.49
N ARG A 245 0.46 12.45 15.96
CA ARG A 245 0.32 13.87 15.65
C ARG A 245 1.54 14.37 14.92
N LEU A 246 1.31 15.19 13.89
CA LEU A 246 2.34 15.87 13.14
C LEU A 246 2.96 16.95 14.02
N ALA A 247 4.20 16.74 14.46
CA ALA A 247 4.90 17.69 15.31
C ALA A 247 5.31 18.92 14.49
N PRO A 248 4.92 20.17 14.88
CA PRO A 248 5.21 21.35 14.08
C PRO A 248 6.70 21.62 13.87
N GLU A 249 7.52 21.37 14.89
CA GLU A 249 8.96 21.69 14.88
C GLU A 249 9.78 20.78 13.96
N SER A 250 9.53 19.47 14.01
CA SER A 250 10.23 18.48 13.19
C SER A 250 9.49 18.19 11.87
N GLY A 251 8.20 18.51 11.82
CA GLY A 251 7.26 18.20 10.75
C GLY A 251 7.05 16.72 10.52
N VAL A 252 7.35 15.85 11.50
CA VAL A 252 7.14 14.39 11.39
C VAL A 252 6.08 13.91 12.39
N PHE A 253 5.51 12.74 12.13
CA PHE A 253 4.53 12.14 13.03
C PHE A 253 5.22 11.59 14.29
N ALA A 254 4.70 11.97 15.45
CA ALA A 254 5.08 11.41 16.75
C ALA A 254 3.85 10.78 17.41
N ARG A 255 4.04 9.65 18.09
CA ARG A 255 2.95 8.99 18.82
C ARG A 255 2.51 9.87 19.98
N ALA A 256 1.26 10.32 19.94
CA ALA A 256 0.65 11.19 20.94
C ALA A 256 -0.14 10.40 21.99
N GLY A 257 -0.59 9.20 21.65
CA GLY A 257 -1.31 8.33 22.57
C GLY A 257 -1.69 7.00 21.93
N GLY A 258 -2.40 6.19 22.69
CA GLY A 258 -2.99 4.97 22.18
C GLY A 258 -4.00 4.36 23.15
N ARG A 259 -4.82 3.46 22.63
CA ARG A 259 -5.83 2.70 23.35
C ARG A 259 -5.70 1.22 22.97
N GLN A 260 -6.01 0.33 23.90
CA GLN A 260 -6.17 -1.10 23.61
C GLN A 260 -7.64 -1.49 23.71
N TYR A 261 -8.08 -2.34 22.80
CA TYR A 261 -9.38 -2.98 22.82
C TYR A 261 -9.20 -4.43 23.20
N HIS A 262 -10.15 -4.97 23.98
CA HIS A 262 -10.12 -6.34 24.48
C HIS A 262 -8.76 -6.72 25.09
N ALA A 263 -8.12 -5.80 25.80
CA ALA A 263 -6.79 -6.01 26.42
C ALA A 263 -6.77 -7.24 27.34
N TRP A 264 -7.94 -7.56 27.92
CA TRP A 264 -8.19 -8.75 28.71
C TRP A 264 -7.79 -10.04 27.98
N HIS A 265 -7.96 -10.13 26.65
CA HIS A 265 -7.67 -11.32 25.86
C HIS A 265 -6.17 -11.58 25.80
N ARG A 266 -5.36 -10.53 25.62
CA ARG A 266 -3.90 -10.65 25.69
C ARG A 266 -3.43 -11.02 27.09
N GLU A 267 -4.03 -10.44 28.13
CA GLU A 267 -3.72 -10.74 29.53
C GLU A 267 -4.05 -12.20 29.90
N LEU A 268 -5.22 -12.68 29.46
CA LEU A 268 -5.66 -14.05 29.64
C LEU A 268 -4.70 -15.02 28.98
N HIS A 269 -4.40 -14.85 27.69
CA HIS A 269 -3.54 -15.79 26.99
C HIS A 269 -2.07 -15.72 27.40
N ALA A 270 -1.59 -14.58 27.88
CA ALA A 270 -0.31 -14.53 28.59
C ALA A 270 -0.34 -15.40 29.86
N THR A 271 -1.47 -15.48 30.55
CA THR A 271 -1.67 -16.33 31.73
C THR A 271 -1.82 -17.80 31.35
N ALA A 272 -2.61 -18.11 30.32
CA ALA A 272 -2.78 -19.47 29.80
C ALA A 272 -1.44 -20.03 29.27
N ALA A 273 -0.65 -19.23 28.56
CA ALA A 273 0.69 -19.62 28.10
C ALA A 273 1.61 -19.99 29.28
N ARG A 274 1.61 -19.21 30.36
CA ARG A 274 2.35 -19.56 31.59
C ARG A 274 1.87 -20.86 32.22
N PHE A 275 0.55 -21.09 32.23
CA PHE A 275 -0.03 -22.33 32.72
C PHE A 275 0.40 -23.54 31.88
N PHE A 276 0.28 -23.49 30.56
CA PHE A 276 0.70 -24.60 29.69
C PHE A 276 2.21 -24.86 29.79
N ALA A 277 3.03 -23.82 29.93
CA ALA A 277 4.46 -23.97 30.18
C ALA A 277 4.74 -24.66 31.52
N ALA A 278 4.03 -24.28 32.59
CA ALA A 278 4.16 -24.91 33.91
C ALA A 278 3.72 -26.38 33.91
N VAL A 279 2.61 -26.71 33.22
CA VAL A 279 2.16 -28.10 33.03
C VAL A 279 3.19 -28.90 32.27
N ALA A 280 3.75 -28.36 31.18
CA ALA A 280 4.78 -29.03 30.40
C ALA A 280 6.09 -29.26 31.19
N ALA A 281 6.45 -28.34 32.08
CA ALA A 281 7.63 -28.44 32.94
C ALA A 281 7.40 -29.27 34.21
N GLY A 282 6.16 -29.64 34.54
CA GLY A 282 5.83 -30.30 35.80
C GLY A 282 5.95 -29.39 37.03
N ASP A 283 5.89 -28.06 36.86
CA ASP A 283 6.01 -27.08 37.95
C ASP A 283 4.69 -26.98 38.74
N ALA A 284 4.60 -27.79 39.79
CA ALA A 284 3.42 -27.83 40.66
C ALA A 284 3.13 -26.51 41.38
N ALA A 285 4.16 -25.71 41.69
CA ALA A 285 3.99 -24.44 42.39
C ALA A 285 3.40 -23.37 41.46
N ALA A 286 3.89 -23.27 40.23
CA ALA A 286 3.34 -22.37 39.23
C ALA A 286 1.91 -22.76 38.82
N VAL A 287 1.62 -24.06 38.69
CA VAL A 287 0.25 -24.55 38.46
C VAL A 287 -0.65 -24.20 39.65
N ALA A 288 -0.22 -24.43 40.89
CA ALA A 288 -0.98 -24.06 42.09
C ALA A 288 -1.28 -22.57 42.20
N ALA A 289 -0.35 -21.72 41.74
CA ALA A 289 -0.58 -20.29 41.70
C ALA A 289 -1.70 -19.90 40.72
N LEU A 290 -1.92 -20.63 39.63
CA LEU A 290 -2.92 -20.32 38.58
C LEU A 290 -4.23 -21.09 38.72
N VAL A 291 -4.21 -22.24 39.40
CA VAL A 291 -5.35 -23.14 39.62
C VAL A 291 -5.53 -23.31 41.13
N PRO A 292 -6.26 -22.44 41.84
CA PRO A 292 -6.33 -22.48 43.30
C PRO A 292 -6.99 -23.74 43.88
N ASP A 293 -7.94 -24.34 43.15
CA ASP A 293 -8.62 -25.57 43.54
C ASP A 293 -7.70 -26.81 43.43
N ALA A 294 -7.47 -27.47 44.57
CA ALA A 294 -6.64 -28.66 44.66
C ALA A 294 -7.25 -29.88 43.94
N GLU A 295 -8.57 -30.02 43.91
CA GLU A 295 -9.26 -31.11 43.22
C GLU A 295 -9.15 -30.95 41.72
N LEU A 296 -9.37 -29.74 41.21
CA LEU A 296 -9.13 -29.43 39.82
C LEU A 296 -7.69 -29.75 39.41
N ARG A 297 -6.68 -29.31 40.18
CA ARG A 297 -5.27 -29.60 39.89
C ARG A 297 -4.97 -31.09 39.75
N ARG A 298 -5.52 -31.92 40.64
CA ARG A 298 -5.30 -33.37 40.60
C ARG A 298 -5.87 -34.03 39.34
N ARG A 299 -6.89 -33.44 38.73
CA ARG A 299 -7.56 -33.97 37.53
C ARG A 299 -6.95 -33.49 36.22
N LEU A 300 -6.10 -32.46 36.24
CA LEU A 300 -5.52 -31.90 35.02
C LEU A 300 -4.53 -32.90 34.36
N PRO A 301 -4.69 -33.18 33.06
CA PRO A 301 -3.72 -33.99 32.33
C PRO A 301 -2.35 -33.33 32.27
N ARG A 302 -1.28 -34.13 32.39
CA ARG A 302 0.11 -33.63 32.24
C ARG A 302 0.47 -33.28 30.79
N THR A 303 -0.27 -33.83 29.84
CA THR A 303 -0.09 -33.64 28.39
C THR A 303 -0.93 -32.49 27.83
N LEU A 304 -1.55 -31.69 28.69
CA LEU A 304 -2.41 -30.58 28.28
C LEU A 304 -1.61 -29.51 27.51
N ARG A 305 -2.12 -29.08 26.35
CA ARG A 305 -1.54 -28.06 25.45
C ARG A 305 -2.63 -27.14 24.92
N ALA A 306 -2.25 -25.92 24.53
CA ALA A 306 -3.15 -24.97 23.89
C ALA A 306 -3.62 -25.49 22.51
N GLU A 307 -4.87 -25.22 22.15
CA GLU A 307 -5.42 -25.50 20.82
C GLU A 307 -5.82 -24.17 20.14
N PRO A 308 -5.47 -23.95 18.85
CA PRO A 308 -5.86 -22.73 18.14
C PRO A 308 -7.35 -22.76 17.81
N ALA A 309 -8.16 -22.19 18.70
CA ALA A 309 -9.60 -21.99 18.52
C ALA A 309 -10.01 -20.58 18.97
N CYS A 310 -11.24 -20.19 18.64
CA CYS A 310 -11.83 -18.98 19.19
C CYS A 310 -12.29 -19.21 20.62
N ASP A 311 -12.05 -18.23 21.48
CA ASP A 311 -12.50 -18.27 22.87
C ASP A 311 -14.00 -18.05 22.97
N ALA A 312 -14.63 -18.70 23.94
CA ALA A 312 -16.02 -18.43 24.30
C ALA A 312 -16.07 -17.52 25.54
N VAL A 313 -16.79 -16.40 25.42
CA VAL A 313 -16.87 -15.36 26.46
C VAL A 313 -18.31 -15.17 26.94
N ASP A 314 -18.47 -14.74 28.19
CA ASP A 314 -19.77 -14.36 28.75
C ASP A 314 -20.20 -12.93 28.38
N ASP A 315 -19.23 -12.01 28.27
CA ASP A 315 -19.41 -10.63 27.82
C ASP A 315 -18.18 -10.18 27.02
N GLU A 316 -18.36 -9.60 25.84
CA GLU A 316 -17.22 -9.27 24.94
C GLU A 316 -16.39 -8.06 25.42
N ALA A 317 -17.03 -7.11 26.11
CA ALA A 317 -16.39 -5.86 26.52
C ALA A 317 -15.55 -6.05 27.78
N SER A 318 -16.05 -6.81 28.75
CA SER A 318 -15.42 -7.08 30.03
C SER A 318 -15.81 -8.46 30.57
N PRO A 319 -15.29 -9.54 29.98
CA PRO A 319 -15.66 -10.89 30.38
C PRO A 319 -15.22 -11.16 31.81
N ARG A 320 -16.08 -11.86 32.55
CA ARG A 320 -15.73 -12.41 33.86
C ARG A 320 -15.27 -13.84 33.74
N ALA A 321 -15.79 -14.56 32.76
CA ALA A 321 -15.41 -15.93 32.46
C ALA A 321 -15.11 -16.13 30.97
N VAL A 322 -14.04 -16.86 30.68
CA VAL A 322 -13.61 -17.18 29.33
C VAL A 322 -13.25 -18.66 29.24
N SER A 323 -13.81 -19.35 28.26
CA SER A 323 -13.49 -20.73 27.93
C SER A 323 -12.47 -20.76 26.80
N VAL A 324 -11.33 -21.40 27.07
CA VAL A 324 -10.18 -21.52 26.15
C VAL A 324 -10.01 -22.99 25.78
N ALA A 325 -9.93 -23.27 24.48
CA ALA A 325 -9.72 -24.62 23.99
C ALA A 325 -8.32 -25.13 24.31
N ALA A 326 -8.26 -26.41 24.70
CA ALA A 326 -7.03 -27.13 24.94
C ALA A 326 -7.15 -28.56 24.41
N ARG A 327 -6.01 -29.25 24.39
CA ARG A 327 -5.94 -30.67 24.05
C ARG A 327 -5.10 -31.41 25.08
N ALA A 328 -5.56 -32.57 25.50
CA ALA A 328 -4.73 -33.54 26.20
C ALA A 328 -4.68 -34.82 25.39
N ASP A 329 -3.48 -35.28 25.07
CA ASP A 329 -3.24 -36.37 24.13
C ASP A 329 -3.91 -36.10 22.77
N ARG A 330 -5.08 -36.72 22.52
CA ARG A 330 -5.91 -36.51 21.33
C ARG A 330 -7.34 -36.04 21.65
N ALA A 331 -7.67 -35.86 22.92
CA ALA A 331 -8.99 -35.45 23.34
C ALA A 331 -9.07 -33.92 23.45
N PRO A 332 -10.13 -33.28 22.93
CA PRO A 332 -10.39 -31.86 23.16
C PRO A 332 -10.78 -31.61 24.62
N TRP A 333 -10.33 -30.48 25.15
CA TRP A 333 -10.62 -30.01 26.51
C TRP A 333 -11.09 -28.56 26.47
N ASP A 334 -12.02 -28.23 27.35
CA ASP A 334 -12.40 -26.85 27.64
C ASP A 334 -11.79 -26.42 28.97
N LEU A 335 -11.11 -25.26 28.97
CA LEU A 335 -10.52 -24.65 30.15
C LEU A 335 -11.26 -23.35 30.46
N ARG A 336 -12.02 -23.32 31.55
CA ARG A 336 -12.74 -22.13 32.00
C ARG A 336 -11.87 -21.30 32.94
N TRP A 337 -11.60 -20.08 32.53
CA TRP A 337 -10.86 -19.07 33.26
C TRP A 337 -11.80 -18.03 33.80
N GLU A 338 -11.62 -17.63 35.06
CA GLU A 338 -12.38 -16.54 35.67
C GLU A 338 -11.47 -15.44 36.18
N ARG A 339 -12.00 -14.21 36.10
CA ARG A 339 -11.30 -13.01 36.55
C ARG A 339 -11.52 -12.79 38.03
N ALA A 340 -10.50 -13.07 38.84
CA ALA A 340 -10.47 -12.78 40.27
C ALA A 340 -9.69 -11.47 40.50
N GLY A 341 -10.40 -10.35 40.56
CA GLY A 341 -9.79 -9.02 40.62
C GLY A 341 -9.01 -8.70 39.34
N ALA A 342 -7.71 -8.45 39.44
CA ALA A 342 -6.85 -8.15 38.29
C ALA A 342 -6.21 -9.41 37.64
N ARG A 343 -6.55 -10.62 38.09
CA ARG A 343 -5.85 -11.85 37.68
C ARG A 343 -6.83 -12.90 37.14
N TRP A 344 -6.37 -13.65 36.15
CA TRP A 344 -7.06 -14.83 35.63
C TRP A 344 -6.69 -16.08 36.42
N ARG A 345 -7.69 -16.89 36.75
CA ARG A 345 -7.55 -18.19 37.44
C ARG A 345 -8.32 -19.25 36.68
N LEU A 346 -7.75 -20.45 36.58
CA LEU A 346 -8.48 -21.59 36.05
C LEU A 346 -9.43 -22.11 37.13
N THR A 347 -10.73 -22.13 36.83
CA THR A 347 -11.78 -22.54 37.79
C THR A 347 -12.50 -23.81 37.37
N ALA A 348 -12.48 -24.16 36.07
CA ALA A 348 -12.91 -25.47 35.61
C ALA A 348 -12.07 -25.96 34.43
N ALA A 349 -11.95 -27.28 34.30
CA ALA A 349 -11.35 -27.93 33.15
C ALA A 349 -12.03 -29.29 32.95
N ALA A 350 -12.50 -29.56 31.74
CA ALA A 350 -13.16 -30.81 31.42
C ALA A 350 -12.87 -31.25 29.97
N PRO A 351 -12.84 -32.56 29.68
CA PRO A 351 -12.87 -33.03 28.31
C PRO A 351 -14.19 -32.63 27.65
N VAL A 352 -14.14 -32.21 26.38
CA VAL A 352 -15.36 -31.96 25.60
C VAL A 352 -15.90 -33.31 25.15
N LEU A 353 -17.08 -33.69 25.65
CA LEU A 353 -17.79 -34.88 25.16
C LEU A 353 -18.27 -34.60 23.74
N GLN A 354 -17.91 -35.47 22.80
CA GLN A 354 -18.39 -35.43 21.42
C GLN A 354 -19.79 -36.04 21.32
#